data_AF-A0A933JRP8-F1
#
_entry.id   AF-A0A933JRP8-F1
#
_cell.length_a   1.000
_cell.length_b   1.000
_cell.length_c   1.000
_cell.angle_alpha   90.00
_cell.angle_beta   90.00
_cell.angle_gamma   90.00
#
_symmetry.space_group_name_H-M   'P 1'
#
loop_
_entity.id
_entity.type
_entity.pdbx_description
1 polymer ?
#
loop_
_entity_poly.entity_id
_entity_poly.type
_entity_poly.pdbx_seq_one_letter_code
_entity_poly.pdbx_strand_id
1 'polypeptide(L)'
;MSKDGRPSALSRLAGAFGKALMELGVTPEDDVLERLAVLVHECMSSRGRSFHDVEHALEIGRSEDPLQILAGLFHDVVYHQIDGGLASTPRQLVGAGLITTDGVTRVGALDGGDTLLADVVSVFGMTPGQELSVYGGLNELASALVAVRALQPFLSHTHLVSVAAAIEATIPFRPPGPNGSPLEALHARLLAIGFQPSDAERAVRAALGVVNRDVENFAFENSAEFLDHTWMLLPESNWSLRNNAAYTLTEYRGAIERMEKFLSGLSPSLVFSEFRGAPEKERLESMTRGAARNIRIGSRYLRAKCVAARVLESLACLTGGDAPVSLFMGDLPDAKSDTLRIEDFFPPPTRHATDIDDEVYSLLAYGRASETSFDLRNAPLAAYLYEALGDRDTDLTLAGLRAGRTAPEVLPREVLAPLVQAIAAIASTRRKRLLALLA
;
A
#
# COMPACT_ATOMS: atom_id res chain seq x y z
N MET A 1 20.43 3.39 35.15
CA MET A 1 19.94 2.69 33.94
C MET A 1 19.63 3.77 32.92
N SER A 2 20.48 3.91 31.89
CA SER A 2 20.19 4.85 30.80
C SER A 2 18.91 4.36 30.11
N LYS A 3 17.86 5.17 30.12
CA LYS A 3 16.78 5.00 29.14
C LYS A 3 17.35 5.55 27.84
N ASP A 4 18.09 4.73 27.10
CA ASP A 4 18.41 5.02 25.70
C ASP A 4 17.10 4.92 24.93
N GLY A 5 16.30 5.99 25.01
CA GLY A 5 15.05 6.13 24.29
C GLY A 5 15.35 6.31 22.81
N ARG A 6 14.58 5.65 21.96
CA ARG A 6 14.59 5.90 20.51
C ARG A 6 14.34 7.40 20.29
N PRO A 7 15.19 8.12 19.53
CA PRO A 7 14.95 9.53 19.23
C PRO A 7 13.60 9.72 18.53
N SER A 8 13.01 10.92 18.68
CA SER A 8 11.74 11.26 18.04
C SER A 8 11.85 11.17 16.51
N ALA A 9 10.70 11.01 15.83
CA ALA A 9 10.66 10.97 14.36
C ALA A 9 11.26 12.24 13.74
N LEU A 10 10.94 13.43 14.26
CA LEU A 10 11.53 14.69 13.83
C LEU A 10 13.05 14.72 13.98
N SER A 11 13.59 14.28 15.12
CA SER A 11 15.04 14.23 15.32
C SER A 11 15.73 13.24 14.37
N ARG A 12 15.07 12.11 14.06
CA ARG A 12 15.59 11.14 13.09
C ARG A 12 15.58 11.69 11.67
N LEU A 13 14.51 12.38 11.27
CA LEU A 13 14.42 13.07 9.97
C LEU A 13 15.51 14.14 9.84
N ALA A 14 15.66 15.01 10.84
CA ALA A 14 16.69 16.04 10.86
C ALA A 14 18.10 15.44 10.77
N GLY A 15 18.35 14.34 11.50
CA GLY A 15 19.61 13.60 11.42
C GLY A 15 19.88 12.99 10.03
N ALA A 16 18.85 12.44 9.38
CA ALA A 16 18.96 11.90 8.03
C ALA A 16 19.24 13.00 6.99
N PHE A 17 18.55 14.15 7.08
CA PHE A 17 18.85 15.31 6.25
C PHE A 17 20.27 15.83 6.48
N GLY A 18 20.69 15.95 7.74
CA GLY A 18 22.04 16.37 8.11
C GLY A 18 23.10 15.48 7.49
N LYS A 19 22.97 14.16 7.65
CA LYS A 19 23.86 13.17 7.03
C LYS A 19 23.95 13.38 5.52
N ALA A 20 22.81 13.38 4.83
CA ALA A 20 22.78 13.44 3.37
C ALA A 20 23.35 14.76 2.81
N LEU A 21 23.00 15.90 3.41
CA LEU A 21 23.48 17.21 2.97
C LEU A 21 24.99 17.36 3.21
N MET A 22 25.51 16.90 4.35
CA MET A 22 26.95 16.93 4.64
C MET A 22 27.75 16.08 3.65
N GLU A 23 27.29 14.89 3.31
CA GLU A 23 27.94 14.02 2.31
C GLU A 23 27.92 14.63 0.90
N LEU A 24 26.93 15.49 0.59
CA LEU A 24 26.86 16.26 -0.65
C LEU A 24 27.66 17.57 -0.60
N GLY A 25 28.43 17.81 0.47
CA GLY A 25 29.29 18.98 0.63
C GLY A 25 28.59 20.24 1.13
N VAL A 26 27.38 20.12 1.68
CA VAL A 26 26.62 21.22 2.28
C VAL A 26 26.83 21.21 3.79
N THR A 27 27.03 22.37 4.42
CA THR A 27 26.99 22.50 5.88
C THR A 27 25.68 23.17 6.28
N PRO A 28 24.59 22.40 6.51
CA PRO A 28 23.29 22.99 6.83
C PRO A 28 23.28 23.52 8.28
N GLU A 29 22.61 24.65 8.49
CA GLU A 29 22.27 25.14 9.83
C GLU A 29 21.15 24.29 10.45
N ASP A 30 21.09 24.20 11.78
CA ASP A 30 20.13 23.36 12.50
C ASP A 30 18.67 23.74 12.19
N ASP A 31 18.39 25.03 12.00
CA ASP A 31 17.06 25.54 11.66
C ASP A 31 16.60 25.11 10.25
N VAL A 32 17.54 24.91 9.32
CA VAL A 32 17.27 24.33 7.99
C VAL A 32 16.86 22.87 8.13
N LEU A 33 17.63 22.10 8.91
CA LEU A 33 17.35 20.68 9.15
C LEU A 33 15.99 20.49 9.83
N GLU A 34 15.67 21.35 10.80
CA GLU A 34 14.37 21.38 11.46
C GLU A 34 13.25 21.66 10.47
N ARG A 35 13.37 22.70 9.62
CA ARG A 35 12.34 23.03 8.62
C ARG A 35 12.08 21.89 7.64
N LEU A 36 13.12 21.23 7.15
CA LEU A 36 12.98 20.08 6.25
C LEU A 36 12.32 18.89 6.95
N ALA A 37 12.73 18.60 8.19
CA ALA A 37 12.15 17.53 9.00
C ALA A 37 10.66 17.80 9.30
N VAL A 38 10.31 19.03 9.68
CA VAL A 38 8.91 19.44 9.93
C VAL A 38 8.08 19.31 8.66
N LEU A 39 8.58 19.74 7.50
CA LEU A 39 7.88 19.61 6.24
C LEU A 39 7.51 18.15 5.93
N VAL A 40 8.49 17.23 5.97
CA VAL A 40 8.23 15.80 5.74
C VAL A 40 7.26 15.24 6.78
N HIS A 41 7.50 15.55 8.05
CA HIS A 41 6.66 15.08 9.15
C HIS A 41 5.20 15.54 9.01
N GLU A 42 4.94 16.81 8.72
CA GLU A 42 3.59 17.35 8.54
C GLU A 42 2.88 16.70 7.35
N CYS A 43 3.58 16.53 6.23
CA CYS A 43 3.05 15.88 5.05
C CYS A 43 2.66 14.42 5.31
N MET A 44 3.47 13.70 6.08
CA MET A 44 3.34 12.25 6.25
C MET A 44 2.60 11.82 7.53
N SER A 45 2.25 12.75 8.41
CA SER A 45 1.49 12.48 9.64
C SER A 45 -0.02 12.69 9.49
N SER A 46 -0.53 12.77 8.26
CA SER A 46 -1.97 12.94 8.01
C SER A 46 -2.73 11.71 8.54
N ARG A 47 -3.92 11.91 9.12
CA ARG A 47 -4.76 10.81 9.65
C ARG A 47 -5.13 9.76 8.59
N GLY A 48 -4.93 10.07 7.31
CA GLY A 48 -5.15 9.17 6.18
C GLY A 48 -4.06 8.13 5.98
N ARG A 49 -2.85 8.41 6.45
CA ARG A 49 -1.66 7.62 6.19
C ARG A 49 -1.49 6.58 7.29
N SER A 50 -1.67 5.32 6.91
CA SER A 50 -1.49 4.17 7.81
C SER A 50 -0.30 3.31 7.37
N PHE A 51 0.08 3.40 6.10
CA PHE A 51 1.25 2.75 5.52
C PHE A 51 2.28 3.80 5.11
N HIS A 52 1.90 4.78 4.28
CA HIS A 52 2.84 5.78 3.75
C HIS A 52 3.03 6.94 4.74
N ASP A 53 3.61 6.61 5.91
CA ASP A 53 3.84 7.50 7.05
C ASP A 53 5.33 7.88 7.23
N VAL A 54 5.64 8.59 8.33
CA VAL A 54 7.02 9.04 8.62
C VAL A 54 8.00 7.88 8.83
N GLU A 55 7.54 6.75 9.40
CA GLU A 55 8.42 5.59 9.58
C GLU A 55 8.75 4.94 8.24
N HIS A 56 7.77 4.84 7.32
CA HIS A 56 8.00 4.41 5.93
C HIS A 56 9.07 5.26 5.25
N ALA A 57 8.94 6.59 5.26
CA ALA A 57 9.96 7.46 4.67
C ALA A 57 11.36 7.28 5.28
N LEU A 58 11.45 7.06 6.59
CA LEU A 58 12.74 6.80 7.26
C LEU A 58 13.32 5.43 6.91
N GLU A 59 12.48 4.43 6.68
CA GLU A 59 12.88 3.10 6.20
C GLU A 59 13.39 3.18 4.75
N ILE A 60 12.65 3.84 3.86
CA ILE A 60 13.08 4.03 2.46
C ILE A 60 14.32 4.92 2.39
N GLY A 61 14.45 5.90 3.29
CA GLY A 61 15.63 6.74 3.42
C GLY A 61 16.86 6.04 4.03
N ARG A 62 16.77 4.78 4.46
CA ARG A 62 17.88 4.05 5.09
C ARG A 62 18.94 3.63 4.05
N SER A 63 19.85 4.54 3.73
CA SER A 63 20.92 4.35 2.76
C SER A 63 22.24 5.00 3.19
N GLU A 64 23.32 4.58 2.53
CA GLU A 64 24.63 5.24 2.56
C GLU A 64 24.82 6.18 1.36
N ASP A 65 23.89 6.18 0.40
CA ASP A 65 23.89 7.12 -0.72
C ASP A 65 23.01 8.34 -0.35
N PRO A 66 23.57 9.56 -0.29
CA PRO A 66 22.84 10.73 0.16
C PRO A 66 21.67 11.10 -0.77
N LEU A 67 21.74 10.78 -2.06
CA LEU A 67 20.63 11.03 -2.98
C LEU A 67 19.46 10.07 -2.71
N GLN A 68 19.76 8.83 -2.32
CA GLN A 68 18.73 7.86 -1.93
C GLN A 68 18.08 8.23 -0.61
N ILE A 69 18.86 8.76 0.36
CA ILE A 69 18.30 9.29 1.61
C ILE A 69 17.29 10.39 1.29
N LEU A 70 17.69 11.41 0.53
CA LEU A 70 16.81 12.54 0.21
C LEU A 70 15.57 12.10 -0.58
N ALA A 71 15.74 11.25 -1.60
CA ALA A 71 14.61 10.74 -2.36
C ALA A 71 13.65 9.90 -1.50
N GLY A 72 14.18 9.00 -0.66
CA GLY A 72 13.37 8.18 0.25
C GLY A 72 12.58 9.01 1.26
N LEU A 73 13.17 10.09 1.80
CA LEU A 73 12.47 10.99 2.73
C LEU A 73 11.35 11.79 2.05
N PHE A 74 11.43 12.00 0.74
CA PHE A 74 10.49 12.85 0.02
C PHE A 74 9.49 12.11 -0.88
N HIS A 75 9.71 10.84 -1.25
CA HIS A 75 8.96 10.20 -2.35
C HIS A 75 7.44 10.20 -2.17
N ASP A 76 6.95 10.16 -0.93
CA ASP A 76 5.52 10.14 -0.60
C ASP A 76 5.01 11.38 0.16
N VAL A 77 5.74 12.50 0.17
CA VAL A 77 5.25 13.71 0.87
C VAL A 77 3.97 14.29 0.27
N VAL A 78 3.58 13.87 -0.93
CA VAL A 78 2.26 14.15 -1.51
C VAL A 78 1.51 12.86 -1.79
N TYR A 79 0.32 12.71 -1.19
CA TYR A 79 -0.59 11.60 -1.47
C TYR A 79 -1.99 12.14 -1.79
N HIS A 80 -2.17 12.65 -3.01
CA HIS A 80 -3.27 13.53 -3.40
C HIS A 80 -4.67 12.98 -3.05
N GLN A 81 -4.92 11.72 -3.38
CA GLN A 81 -6.21 11.05 -3.15
C GLN A 81 -6.49 10.71 -1.68
N ILE A 82 -5.45 10.61 -0.85
CA ILE A 82 -5.58 10.25 0.57
C ILE A 82 -5.65 11.49 1.45
N ASP A 83 -4.87 12.51 1.10
CA ASP A 83 -4.78 13.78 1.81
C ASP A 83 -5.90 14.76 1.40
N GLY A 84 -6.68 14.45 0.35
CA GLY A 84 -7.75 15.31 -0.14
C GLY A 84 -7.24 16.51 -0.93
N GLY A 85 -6.09 16.37 -1.60
CA GLY A 85 -5.40 17.40 -2.36
C GLY A 85 -4.06 17.82 -1.74
N LEU A 86 -3.48 18.91 -2.23
CA LEU A 86 -2.23 19.47 -1.70
C LEU A 86 -2.47 20.34 -0.47
N ALA A 87 -1.78 20.06 0.62
CA ALA A 87 -1.69 20.94 1.79
C ALA A 87 -1.03 22.29 1.42
N SER A 88 -1.17 23.30 2.28
CA SER A 88 -0.73 24.68 1.99
C SER A 88 0.75 24.78 1.62
N THR A 89 1.64 24.19 2.42
CA THR A 89 3.09 24.26 2.20
C THR A 89 3.52 23.50 0.93
N PRO A 90 3.16 22.22 0.72
CA PRO A 90 3.39 21.53 -0.55
C PRO A 90 2.83 22.26 -1.76
N ARG A 91 1.62 22.84 -1.66
CA ARG A 91 1.00 23.60 -2.75
C ARG A 91 1.81 24.83 -3.14
N GLN A 92 2.36 25.55 -2.15
CA GLN A 92 3.23 26.70 -2.40
C GLN A 92 4.54 26.27 -3.09
N LEU A 93 5.14 25.15 -2.66
CA LEU A 93 6.37 24.63 -3.24
C LEU A 93 6.16 24.13 -4.68
N VAL A 94 5.09 23.35 -4.92
CA VAL A 94 4.70 22.90 -6.27
C VAL A 94 4.43 24.10 -7.18
N GLY A 95 3.79 25.14 -6.65
CA GLY A 95 3.53 26.39 -7.38
C GLY A 95 2.78 26.16 -8.68
N ALA A 96 3.27 26.77 -9.77
CA ALA A 96 2.70 26.63 -11.11
C ALA A 96 2.99 25.27 -11.78
N GLY A 97 3.74 24.36 -11.15
CA GLY A 97 4.10 23.07 -11.73
C GLY A 97 2.92 22.11 -11.91
N LEU A 98 1.87 22.25 -11.09
CA LEU A 98 0.63 21.50 -11.20
C LEU A 98 -0.57 22.43 -11.12
N ILE A 99 -1.58 22.17 -11.95
CA ILE A 99 -2.83 22.93 -11.99
C ILE A 99 -3.98 21.95 -11.79
N THR A 100 -4.81 22.19 -10.78
CA THR A 100 -6.03 21.41 -10.54
C THR A 100 -7.25 22.28 -10.86
N THR A 101 -8.01 21.87 -11.86
CA THR A 101 -9.27 22.53 -12.28
C THR A 101 -10.36 21.47 -12.40
N ASP A 102 -11.52 21.70 -11.79
CA ASP A 102 -12.67 20.78 -11.81
C ASP A 102 -12.33 19.34 -11.37
N GLY A 103 -11.45 19.21 -10.38
CA GLY A 103 -10.99 17.91 -9.87
C GLY A 103 -9.98 17.18 -10.76
N VAL A 104 -9.57 17.78 -11.88
CA VAL A 104 -8.56 17.22 -12.78
C VAL A 104 -7.24 17.94 -12.59
N THR A 105 -6.20 17.19 -12.25
CA THR A 105 -4.84 17.71 -12.11
C THR A 105 -4.05 17.54 -13.39
N ARG A 106 -3.39 18.61 -13.84
CA ARG A 106 -2.57 18.66 -15.04
C ARG A 106 -1.18 19.21 -14.73
N VAL A 107 -0.20 18.85 -15.54
CA VAL A 107 1.09 19.54 -15.57
C VAL A 107 0.85 20.99 -15.97
N GLY A 108 1.36 21.94 -15.19
CA GLY A 108 1.19 23.36 -15.46
C GLY A 108 2.00 23.84 -16.66
N ALA A 109 1.82 25.12 -17.00
CA ALA A 109 2.66 25.76 -18.01
C ALA A 109 4.09 25.90 -17.47
N LEU A 110 5.06 25.52 -18.29
CA LEU A 110 6.47 25.69 -18.00
C LEU A 110 6.91 27.02 -18.60
N ASP A 111 6.79 28.09 -17.82
CA ASP A 111 7.30 29.40 -18.21
C ASP A 111 8.81 29.26 -18.43
N GLY A 112 9.34 29.71 -19.57
CA GLY A 112 10.72 29.43 -20.00
C GLY A 112 11.84 29.95 -19.08
N GLY A 113 11.51 30.53 -17.92
CA GLY A 113 12.46 30.95 -16.89
C GLY A 113 12.76 29.90 -15.82
N ASP A 114 11.96 28.83 -15.68
CA ASP A 114 12.17 27.79 -14.66
C ASP A 114 12.66 26.46 -15.24
N THR A 115 13.96 26.40 -15.50
CA THR A 115 14.61 25.23 -16.12
C THR A 115 14.57 24.00 -15.23
N LEU A 116 14.62 24.16 -13.90
CA LEU A 116 14.55 23.03 -12.96
C LEU A 116 13.20 22.33 -13.03
N LEU A 117 12.10 23.11 -13.04
CA LEU A 117 10.77 22.55 -13.17
C LEU A 117 10.59 21.83 -14.51
N ALA A 118 11.08 22.41 -15.60
CA ALA A 118 11.01 21.80 -16.92
C ALA A 118 11.79 20.48 -17.01
N ASP A 119 12.96 20.42 -16.39
CA ASP A 119 13.78 19.21 -16.34
C ASP A 119 13.12 18.12 -15.50
N VAL A 120 12.51 18.46 -14.36
CA VAL A 120 11.77 17.49 -13.54
C VAL A 120 10.58 16.91 -14.30
N VAL A 121 9.77 17.75 -14.95
CA VAL A 121 8.67 17.27 -15.81
C VAL A 121 9.19 16.36 -16.94
N SER A 122 10.32 16.72 -17.54
CA SER A 122 10.98 15.90 -18.57
C SER A 122 11.51 14.57 -18.04
N VAL A 123 12.05 14.54 -16.82
CA VAL A 123 12.47 13.31 -16.12
C VAL A 123 11.30 12.35 -15.93
N PHE A 124 10.09 12.85 -15.66
CA PHE A 124 8.87 12.05 -15.58
C PHE A 124 8.30 11.65 -16.94
N GLY A 125 8.87 12.16 -18.05
CA GLY A 125 8.37 11.90 -19.40
C GLY A 125 6.99 12.50 -19.65
N MET A 126 6.65 13.57 -18.92
CA MET A 126 5.37 14.26 -19.01
C MET A 126 5.50 15.56 -19.81
N THR A 127 4.38 16.11 -20.27
CA THR A 127 4.36 17.38 -21.02
C THR A 127 3.39 18.40 -20.41
N PRO A 128 3.62 19.72 -20.60
CA PRO A 128 2.71 20.75 -20.14
C PRO A 128 1.28 20.53 -20.63
N GLY A 129 0.30 20.71 -19.74
CA GLY A 129 -1.12 20.46 -20.02
C GLY A 129 -1.54 18.99 -19.98
N GLN A 130 -0.60 18.05 -19.83
CA GLN A 130 -0.93 16.63 -19.69
C GLN A 130 -1.77 16.38 -18.43
N GLU A 131 -2.85 15.64 -18.59
CA GLU A 131 -3.67 15.16 -17.48
C GLU A 131 -2.95 14.05 -16.72
N LEU A 132 -2.92 14.19 -15.39
CA LEU A 132 -2.23 13.27 -14.50
C LEU A 132 -3.24 12.38 -13.81
N SER A 133 -3.00 11.07 -13.89
CA SER A 133 -3.75 10.10 -13.12
C SER A 133 -2.96 9.67 -11.89
N VAL A 134 -3.69 9.31 -10.84
CA VAL A 134 -3.13 8.75 -9.60
C VAL A 134 -2.24 7.54 -9.89
N TYR A 135 -2.62 6.68 -10.83
CA TYR A 135 -1.85 5.50 -11.23
C TYR A 135 -0.73 5.79 -12.25
N GLY A 136 -0.60 7.05 -12.67
CA GLY A 136 0.31 7.49 -13.73
C GLY A 136 1.42 8.40 -13.23
N GLY A 137 1.72 8.42 -11.93
CA GLY A 137 2.83 9.21 -11.37
C GLY A 137 2.44 10.57 -10.81
N LEU A 138 1.15 10.84 -10.54
CA LEU A 138 0.71 12.14 -9.99
C LEU A 138 1.36 12.44 -8.63
N ASN A 139 1.33 11.46 -7.71
CA ASN A 139 1.84 11.64 -6.36
C ASN A 139 3.36 11.81 -6.39
N GLU A 140 4.05 10.96 -7.15
CA GLU A 140 5.49 10.94 -7.30
C GLU A 140 5.99 12.24 -7.95
N LEU A 141 5.31 12.75 -8.99
CA LEU A 141 5.67 14.04 -9.58
C LEU A 141 5.48 15.16 -8.56
N ALA A 142 4.34 15.20 -7.87
CA ALA A 142 4.08 16.24 -6.88
C ALA A 142 5.09 16.21 -5.73
N SER A 143 5.43 15.02 -5.22
CA SER A 143 6.48 14.79 -4.23
C SER A 143 7.85 15.24 -4.73
N ALA A 144 8.21 14.91 -5.97
CA ALA A 144 9.46 15.36 -6.58
C ALA A 144 9.53 16.89 -6.69
N LEU A 145 8.44 17.54 -7.08
CA LEU A 145 8.35 19.01 -7.14
C LEU A 145 8.53 19.65 -5.75
N VAL A 146 7.92 19.08 -4.71
CA VAL A 146 8.15 19.52 -3.32
C VAL A 146 9.62 19.35 -2.95
N ALA A 147 10.19 18.18 -3.21
CA ALA A 147 11.57 17.84 -2.86
C ALA A 147 12.57 18.80 -3.50
N VAL A 148 12.51 18.98 -4.83
CA VAL A 148 13.49 19.82 -5.53
C VAL A 148 13.40 21.27 -5.11
N ARG A 149 12.21 21.78 -4.77
CA ARG A 149 12.02 23.16 -4.33
C ARG A 149 12.50 23.39 -2.90
N ALA A 150 12.21 22.45 -2.01
CA ALA A 150 12.70 22.50 -0.63
C ALA A 150 14.24 22.41 -0.58
N LEU A 151 14.85 21.63 -1.47
CA LEU A 151 16.29 21.40 -1.52
C LEU A 151 17.07 22.38 -2.43
N GLN A 152 16.37 23.15 -3.27
CA GLN A 152 16.97 24.06 -4.25
C GLN A 152 18.02 25.02 -3.68
N PRO A 153 17.86 25.59 -2.46
CA PRO A 153 18.86 26.49 -1.90
C PRO A 153 20.21 25.84 -1.58
N PHE A 154 20.27 24.51 -1.51
CA PHE A 154 21.41 23.77 -0.97
C PHE A 154 22.15 22.93 -2.02
N LEU A 155 21.42 22.43 -3.01
CA LEU A 155 21.92 21.43 -3.94
C LEU A 155 22.15 21.97 -5.34
N SER A 156 23.11 21.36 -6.05
CA SER A 156 23.31 21.62 -7.47
C SER A 156 22.13 21.11 -8.30
N HIS A 157 21.96 21.67 -9.50
CA HIS A 157 20.95 21.24 -10.46
C HIS A 157 20.99 19.72 -10.71
N THR A 158 22.20 19.16 -10.90
CA THR A 158 22.39 17.72 -11.12
C THR A 158 21.91 16.89 -9.92
N HIS A 159 22.18 17.31 -8.69
CA HIS A 159 21.69 16.60 -7.50
C HIS A 159 20.17 16.68 -7.38
N LEU A 160 19.57 17.84 -7.60
CA LEU A 160 18.12 18.03 -7.55
C LEU A 160 17.38 17.15 -8.56
N VAL A 161 17.84 17.15 -9.82
CA VAL A 161 17.27 16.31 -10.87
C VAL A 161 17.49 14.82 -10.59
N SER A 162 18.61 14.44 -9.95
CA SER A 162 18.85 13.05 -9.53
C SER A 162 17.89 12.59 -8.43
N VAL A 163 17.57 13.46 -7.46
CA VAL A 163 16.54 13.19 -6.45
C VAL A 163 15.18 13.01 -7.11
N ALA A 164 14.81 13.89 -8.05
CA ALA A 164 13.56 13.75 -8.80
C ALA A 164 13.51 12.45 -9.63
N ALA A 165 14.62 12.05 -10.25
CA ALA A 165 14.72 10.78 -10.98
C ALA A 165 14.55 9.56 -10.06
N ALA A 166 15.08 9.63 -8.84
CA ALA A 166 14.89 8.56 -7.86
C ALA A 166 13.44 8.44 -7.38
N ILE A 167 12.74 9.57 -7.20
CA ILE A 167 11.30 9.58 -6.89
C ILE A 167 10.48 9.12 -8.10
N GLU A 168 10.83 9.51 -9.33
CA GLU A 168 10.16 9.01 -10.55
C GLU A 168 10.20 7.49 -10.66
N ALA A 169 11.31 6.88 -10.25
CA ALA A 169 11.47 5.44 -10.29
C ALA A 169 10.50 4.70 -9.36
N THR A 170 9.99 5.34 -8.29
CA THR A 170 9.04 4.72 -7.36
C THR A 170 7.63 4.59 -7.93
N ILE A 171 7.34 5.13 -9.12
CA ILE A 171 6.07 4.88 -9.81
C ILE A 171 5.92 3.35 -10.05
N PRO A 172 4.94 2.70 -9.41
CA PRO A 172 5.03 1.26 -9.18
C PRO A 172 4.64 0.42 -10.41
N PHE A 173 5.24 -0.77 -10.50
CA PHE A 173 4.86 -1.89 -11.38
C PHE A 173 4.71 -1.58 -12.87
N ARG A 174 5.48 -0.60 -13.37
CA ARG A 174 5.42 -0.20 -14.78
C ARG A 174 6.00 -1.29 -15.70
N PRO A 175 5.25 -1.74 -16.73
CA PRO A 175 5.79 -2.66 -17.71
C PRO A 175 6.87 -1.98 -18.57
N PRO A 176 7.79 -2.74 -19.19
CA PRO A 176 8.70 -2.21 -20.20
C PRO A 176 7.92 -1.55 -21.35
N GLY A 177 8.39 -0.39 -21.77
CA GLY A 177 7.86 0.35 -22.91
C GLY A 177 8.65 0.09 -24.19
N PRO A 178 8.36 0.85 -25.27
CA PRO A 178 9.11 0.77 -26.53
C PRO A 178 10.62 1.03 -26.37
N ASN A 179 10.99 1.81 -25.36
CA ASN A 179 12.38 2.19 -25.06
C ASN A 179 13.05 1.29 -24.01
N GLY A 180 12.48 0.11 -23.73
CA GLY A 180 13.00 -0.83 -22.74
C GLY A 180 12.35 -0.66 -21.36
N SER A 181 13.10 -1.01 -20.31
CA SER A 181 12.61 -0.93 -18.93
C SER A 181 12.36 0.53 -18.51
N PRO A 182 11.54 0.78 -17.48
CA PRO A 182 11.33 2.13 -16.95
C PRO A 182 12.63 2.87 -16.62
N LEU A 183 13.64 2.16 -16.08
CA LEU A 183 14.93 2.75 -15.75
C LEU A 183 15.81 3.06 -16.97
N GLU A 184 15.72 2.27 -18.05
CA GLU A 184 16.38 2.63 -19.33
C GLU A 184 15.72 3.87 -19.97
N ALA A 185 14.39 3.96 -19.89
CA ALA A 185 13.67 5.15 -20.34
C ALA A 185 14.04 6.38 -19.49
N LEU A 186 14.18 6.23 -18.17
CA LEU A 186 14.64 7.29 -17.27
C LEU A 186 16.06 7.73 -17.61
N HIS A 187 16.99 6.79 -17.82
CA HIS A 187 18.35 7.08 -18.27
C HIS A 187 18.37 7.91 -19.56
N ALA A 188 17.57 7.52 -20.57
CA ALA A 188 17.48 8.25 -21.83
C ALA A 188 16.96 9.68 -21.65
N ARG A 189 15.97 9.89 -20.76
CA ARG A 189 15.44 11.23 -20.47
C ARG A 189 16.47 12.11 -19.76
N LEU A 190 17.27 11.57 -18.85
CA LEU A 190 18.38 12.29 -18.22
C LEU A 190 19.42 12.76 -19.23
N LEU A 191 19.79 11.91 -20.20
CA LEU A 191 20.70 12.32 -21.28
C LEU A 191 20.11 13.44 -22.15
N ALA A 192 18.80 13.36 -22.44
CA ALA A 192 18.12 14.34 -23.28
C ALA A 192 18.09 15.76 -22.66
N ILE A 193 18.07 15.86 -21.33
CA ILE A 193 18.17 17.13 -20.59
C ILE A 193 19.62 17.55 -20.30
N GLY A 194 20.61 16.86 -20.88
CA GLY A 194 22.01 17.28 -20.87
C GLY A 194 22.89 16.67 -19.78
N PHE A 195 22.45 15.63 -19.07
CA PHE A 195 23.35 14.90 -18.17
C PHE A 195 24.48 14.24 -18.96
N GLN A 196 25.68 14.25 -18.39
CA GLN A 196 26.77 13.43 -18.91
C GLN A 196 26.44 11.94 -18.69
N PRO A 197 26.88 11.04 -19.59
CA PRO A 197 26.56 9.61 -19.49
C PRO A 197 26.88 8.98 -18.14
N SER A 198 28.00 9.33 -17.53
CA SER A 198 28.39 8.83 -16.20
C SER A 198 27.47 9.33 -15.09
N ASP A 199 26.98 10.57 -15.18
CA ASP A 199 26.11 11.16 -14.17
C ASP A 199 24.68 10.64 -14.32
N ALA A 200 24.20 10.45 -15.55
CA ALA A 200 22.91 9.81 -15.81
C ALA A 200 22.90 8.37 -15.27
N GLU A 201 23.96 7.60 -15.50
CA GLU A 201 24.09 6.25 -14.95
C GLU A 201 24.11 6.25 -13.42
N ARG A 202 24.86 7.16 -12.79
CA ARG A 202 24.87 7.31 -11.32
C ARG A 202 23.49 7.65 -10.76
N ALA A 203 22.78 8.59 -11.37
CA ALA A 203 21.43 8.97 -10.94
C ALA A 203 20.45 7.81 -11.04
N VAL A 204 20.49 7.02 -12.12
CA VAL A 204 19.63 5.84 -12.29
C VAL A 204 20.01 4.71 -11.32
N ARG A 205 21.29 4.55 -10.99
CA ARG A 205 21.71 3.60 -9.94
C ARG A 205 21.21 4.00 -8.55
N ALA A 206 21.21 5.29 -8.22
CA ALA A 206 20.58 5.77 -7.00
C ALA A 206 19.07 5.50 -7.02
N ALA A 207 18.40 5.82 -8.12
CA ALA A 207 16.97 5.56 -8.33
C ALA A 207 16.60 4.08 -8.16
N LEU A 208 17.40 3.18 -8.76
CA LEU A 208 17.27 1.73 -8.61
C LEU A 208 17.30 1.29 -7.14
N GLY A 209 18.18 1.89 -6.33
CA GLY A 209 18.29 1.60 -4.90
C GLY A 209 17.03 2.00 -4.12
N VAL A 210 16.41 3.13 -4.46
CA VAL A 210 15.17 3.60 -3.82
C VAL A 210 13.99 2.74 -4.22
N VAL A 211 13.74 2.55 -5.53
CA VAL A 211 12.57 1.78 -6.00
C VAL A 211 12.58 0.34 -5.50
N ASN A 212 13.74 -0.33 -5.46
CA ASN A 212 13.79 -1.71 -4.98
C ASN A 212 13.64 -1.82 -3.47
N ARG A 213 13.98 -0.77 -2.70
CA ARG A 213 13.75 -0.70 -1.26
C ARG A 213 12.28 -0.42 -0.95
N ASP A 214 11.65 0.45 -1.72
CA ASP A 214 10.23 0.80 -1.59
C ASP A 214 9.29 -0.41 -1.70
N VAL A 215 9.68 -1.40 -2.51
CA VAL A 215 8.93 -2.66 -2.69
C VAL A 215 9.59 -3.87 -2.03
N GLU A 216 10.57 -3.69 -1.14
CA GLU A 216 11.37 -4.81 -0.62
C GLU A 216 10.55 -5.82 0.19
N ASN A 217 9.47 -5.36 0.83
CA ASN A 217 8.53 -6.16 1.60
C ASN A 217 7.91 -7.31 0.79
N PHE A 218 7.80 -7.17 -0.54
CA PHE A 218 7.32 -8.25 -1.41
C PHE A 218 8.22 -9.48 -1.36
N ALA A 219 9.51 -9.34 -1.06
CA ALA A 219 10.46 -10.45 -0.98
C ALA A 219 10.73 -10.96 0.44
N PHE A 220 9.98 -10.51 1.45
CA PHE A 220 10.16 -11.01 2.81
C PHE A 220 9.99 -12.52 2.91
N GLU A 221 10.83 -13.16 3.72
CA GLU A 221 10.77 -14.61 3.94
C GLU A 221 9.48 -15.01 4.67
N ASN A 222 9.07 -14.17 5.64
CA ASN A 222 7.86 -14.36 6.41
C ASN A 222 6.65 -13.72 5.71
N SER A 223 5.74 -14.55 5.19
CA SER A 223 4.51 -14.08 4.52
C SER A 223 3.57 -13.31 5.45
N ALA A 224 3.66 -13.53 6.78
CA ALA A 224 2.85 -12.79 7.74
C ALA A 224 3.25 -11.31 7.82
N GLU A 225 4.55 -11.02 7.68
CA GLU A 225 5.08 -9.65 7.63
C GLU A 225 4.73 -8.97 6.31
N PHE A 226 4.86 -9.67 5.18
CA PHE A 226 4.41 -9.18 3.88
C PHE A 226 2.91 -8.82 3.88
N LEU A 227 2.07 -9.69 4.45
CA LEU A 227 0.64 -9.46 4.54
C LEU A 227 0.29 -8.30 5.48
N ASP A 228 1.07 -8.08 6.54
CA ASP A 228 0.87 -6.96 7.46
C ASP A 228 0.96 -5.61 6.72
N HIS A 229 2.02 -5.45 5.92
CA HIS A 229 2.23 -4.30 5.05
C HIS A 229 1.09 -4.13 4.04
N THR A 230 0.65 -5.23 3.42
CA THR A 230 -0.50 -5.22 2.52
C THR A 230 -1.79 -4.81 3.25
N TRP A 231 -1.96 -5.19 4.51
CA TRP A 231 -3.16 -4.90 5.31
C TRP A 231 -3.24 -3.45 5.75
N MET A 232 -2.10 -2.83 6.06
CA MET A 232 -2.01 -1.40 6.42
C MET A 232 -2.47 -0.47 5.28
N LEU A 233 -2.42 -0.94 4.02
CA LEU A 233 -2.96 -0.20 2.87
C LEU A 233 -4.49 -0.16 2.81
N LEU A 234 -5.22 -1.03 3.52
CA LEU A 234 -6.69 -1.06 3.49
C LEU A 234 -7.33 0.22 4.06
N PRO A 235 -7.06 0.65 5.32
CA PRO A 235 -7.65 1.87 5.86
C PRO A 235 -7.14 3.11 5.10
N GLU A 236 -5.93 3.03 4.56
CA GLU A 236 -5.40 4.09 3.72
C GLU A 236 -6.15 4.19 2.38
N SER A 237 -6.45 3.11 1.68
CA SER A 237 -7.17 3.18 0.40
C SER A 237 -8.70 3.21 0.52
N ASN A 238 -9.27 3.06 1.72
CA ASN A 238 -10.71 2.92 1.93
C ASN A 238 -11.24 3.84 3.04
N TRP A 239 -11.93 4.91 2.66
CA TRP A 239 -12.49 5.91 3.57
C TRP A 239 -13.37 5.31 4.69
N SER A 240 -14.24 4.35 4.36
CA SER A 240 -15.17 3.75 5.32
C SER A 240 -14.45 2.98 6.44
N LEU A 241 -13.31 2.34 6.14
CA LEU A 241 -12.51 1.62 7.14
C LEU A 241 -11.70 2.58 8.03
N ARG A 242 -11.41 3.78 7.50
CA ARG A 242 -10.58 4.78 8.18
C ARG A 242 -11.36 5.62 9.20
N ASN A 243 -12.54 6.10 8.81
CA ASN A 243 -13.19 7.22 9.50
C ASN A 243 -14.52 6.88 10.17
N ASN A 244 -15.00 5.64 10.02
CA ASN A 244 -16.27 5.25 10.61
C ASN A 244 -16.04 4.42 11.87
N ALA A 245 -16.74 4.77 12.95
CA ALA A 245 -16.85 3.93 14.15
C ALA A 245 -17.54 2.58 13.84
N ALA A 246 -18.31 2.51 12.74
CA ALA A 246 -18.89 1.28 12.22
C ALA A 246 -19.00 1.36 10.69
N TYR A 247 -18.63 0.29 9.99
CA TYR A 247 -18.74 0.14 8.54
C TYR A 247 -19.62 -1.07 8.19
N THR A 248 -20.23 -1.05 7.01
CA THR A 248 -21.17 -2.12 6.58
C THR A 248 -20.45 -3.31 5.95
N LEU A 249 -21.18 -4.42 5.81
CA LEU A 249 -20.70 -5.63 5.12
C LEU A 249 -20.35 -5.34 3.65
N THR A 250 -21.16 -4.52 2.97
CA THR A 250 -20.88 -4.10 1.59
C THR A 250 -19.61 -3.25 1.49
N GLU A 251 -19.39 -2.33 2.42
CA GLU A 251 -18.17 -1.51 2.46
C GLU A 251 -16.92 -2.37 2.72
N TYR A 252 -16.98 -3.26 3.72
CA TYR A 252 -15.90 -4.17 4.07
C TYR A 252 -15.55 -5.11 2.91
N ARG A 253 -16.55 -5.80 2.34
CA ARG A 253 -16.35 -6.64 1.16
C ARG A 253 -15.70 -5.84 0.03
N GLY A 254 -16.20 -4.65 -0.26
CA GLY A 254 -15.68 -3.80 -1.33
C GLY A 254 -14.20 -3.47 -1.15
N ALA A 255 -13.76 -3.20 0.08
CA ALA A 255 -12.36 -2.96 0.40
C ALA A 255 -11.48 -4.20 0.18
N ILE A 256 -11.90 -5.36 0.72
CA ILE A 256 -11.15 -6.61 0.57
C ILE A 256 -11.06 -7.06 -0.90
N GLU A 257 -12.15 -6.96 -1.67
CA GLU A 257 -12.16 -7.35 -3.09
C GLU A 257 -11.28 -6.44 -3.96
N ARG A 258 -11.20 -5.14 -3.65
CA ARG A 258 -10.26 -4.23 -4.34
C ARG A 258 -8.81 -4.65 -4.09
N MET A 259 -8.48 -4.99 -2.85
CA MET A 259 -7.13 -5.46 -2.49
C MET A 259 -6.81 -6.81 -3.14
N GLU A 260 -7.76 -7.75 -3.18
CA GLU A 260 -7.60 -9.03 -3.88
C GLU A 260 -7.36 -8.82 -5.38
N LYS A 261 -8.12 -7.93 -6.01
CA LYS A 261 -7.95 -7.61 -7.43
C LYS A 261 -6.60 -6.97 -7.72
N PHE A 262 -6.15 -6.06 -6.86
CA PHE A 262 -4.83 -5.44 -6.97
C PHE A 262 -3.72 -6.50 -6.88
N LEU A 263 -3.72 -7.30 -5.82
CA LEU A 263 -2.63 -8.25 -5.58
C LEU A 263 -2.61 -9.39 -6.59
N SER A 264 -3.77 -9.94 -6.95
CA SER A 264 -3.87 -11.01 -7.94
C SER A 264 -3.58 -10.56 -9.38
N GLY A 265 -3.72 -9.26 -9.66
CA GLY A 265 -3.37 -8.66 -10.94
C GLY A 265 -1.88 -8.32 -11.09
N LEU A 266 -1.11 -8.41 -10.02
CA LEU A 266 0.30 -8.03 -10.01
C LEU A 266 1.18 -9.12 -10.63
N SER A 267 2.03 -8.74 -11.59
CA SER A 267 3.06 -9.65 -12.11
C SER A 267 4.28 -9.62 -11.20
N PRO A 268 4.75 -10.77 -10.67
CA PRO A 268 5.96 -10.82 -9.84
C PRO A 268 7.21 -10.27 -10.54
N SER A 269 7.28 -10.40 -11.87
CA SER A 269 8.40 -9.90 -12.68
C SER A 269 8.45 -8.38 -12.80
N LEU A 270 7.40 -7.68 -12.36
CA LEU A 270 7.30 -6.22 -12.40
C LEU A 270 7.52 -5.57 -11.03
N VAL A 271 7.75 -6.36 -9.98
CA VAL A 271 7.96 -5.87 -8.62
C VAL A 271 9.31 -5.20 -8.50
N PHE A 272 10.38 -5.93 -8.82
CA PHE A 272 11.75 -5.43 -8.70
C PHE A 272 12.28 -4.94 -10.04
N SER A 273 13.04 -3.86 -9.98
CA SER A 273 13.70 -3.24 -11.12
C SER A 273 15.13 -3.73 -11.29
N GLU A 274 15.59 -3.72 -12.53
CA GLU A 274 16.98 -3.94 -12.93
C GLU A 274 17.45 -2.78 -13.80
N PHE A 275 18.73 -2.41 -13.66
CA PHE A 275 19.41 -1.53 -14.58
C PHE A 275 20.85 -2.02 -14.81
N ARG A 276 21.16 -2.37 -16.07
CA ARG A 276 22.50 -2.77 -16.53
C ARG A 276 23.19 -3.80 -15.62
N GLY A 277 22.50 -4.91 -15.34
CA GLY A 277 23.02 -6.02 -14.53
C GLY A 277 23.05 -5.77 -13.03
N ALA A 278 22.42 -4.69 -12.55
CA ALA A 278 22.20 -4.44 -11.13
C ALA A 278 20.69 -4.47 -10.81
N PRO A 279 20.24 -5.15 -9.73
CA PRO A 279 21.05 -6.03 -8.89
C PRO A 279 21.56 -7.24 -9.69
N GLU A 280 22.57 -7.94 -9.15
CA GLU A 280 23.08 -9.15 -9.78
C GLU A 280 21.94 -10.15 -10.06
N LYS A 281 22.04 -10.84 -11.19
CA LYS A 281 20.97 -11.72 -11.70
C LYS A 281 20.46 -12.70 -10.64
N GLU A 282 21.35 -13.34 -9.88
CA GLU A 282 20.99 -14.31 -8.84
C GLU A 282 20.16 -13.67 -7.72
N ARG A 283 20.52 -12.44 -7.32
CA ARG A 283 19.78 -11.66 -6.34
C ARG A 283 18.41 -11.25 -6.87
N LEU A 284 18.34 -10.76 -8.11
CA LEU A 284 17.08 -10.39 -8.75
C LEU A 284 16.13 -11.58 -8.85
N GLU A 285 16.63 -12.74 -9.28
CA GLU A 285 15.85 -13.98 -9.35
C GLU A 285 15.36 -14.43 -7.98
N SER A 286 16.19 -14.30 -6.93
CA SER A 286 15.78 -14.60 -5.55
C SER A 286 14.63 -13.70 -5.09
N MET A 287 14.78 -12.38 -5.25
CA MET A 287 13.77 -11.39 -4.89
C MET A 287 12.46 -11.62 -5.66
N THR A 288 12.55 -11.91 -6.96
CA THR A 288 11.40 -12.24 -7.82
C THR A 288 10.69 -13.51 -7.37
N ARG A 289 11.43 -14.55 -6.95
CA ARG A 289 10.83 -15.78 -6.38
C ARG A 289 10.11 -15.50 -5.06
N GLY A 290 10.70 -14.68 -4.19
CA GLY A 290 10.07 -14.22 -2.95
C GLY A 290 8.75 -13.50 -3.22
N ALA A 291 8.77 -12.50 -4.10
CA ALA A 291 7.58 -11.78 -4.54
C ALA A 291 6.51 -12.72 -5.13
N ALA A 292 6.90 -13.66 -6.00
CA ALA A 292 5.96 -14.61 -6.59
C ALA A 292 5.28 -15.51 -5.55
N ARG A 293 6.03 -15.95 -4.54
CA ARG A 293 5.48 -16.71 -3.42
C ARG A 293 4.52 -15.86 -2.60
N ASN A 294 4.93 -14.66 -2.20
CA ASN A 294 4.14 -13.79 -1.32
C ASN A 294 2.86 -13.28 -2.02
N ILE A 295 2.93 -12.90 -3.29
CA ILE A 295 1.75 -12.55 -4.10
C ILE A 295 0.77 -13.73 -4.19
N ARG A 296 1.27 -14.95 -4.40
CA ARG A 296 0.43 -16.15 -4.45
C ARG A 296 -0.28 -16.40 -3.12
N ILE A 297 0.47 -16.42 -2.01
CA ILE A 297 -0.06 -16.67 -0.67
C ILE A 297 -1.05 -15.57 -0.29
N GLY A 298 -0.68 -14.31 -0.48
CA GLY A 298 -1.53 -13.18 -0.17
C GLY A 298 -2.81 -13.15 -1.01
N SER A 299 -2.74 -13.54 -2.29
CA SER A 299 -3.93 -13.66 -3.14
C SER A 299 -4.89 -14.74 -2.62
N ARG A 300 -4.37 -15.93 -2.26
CA ARG A 300 -5.20 -17.01 -1.67
C ARG A 300 -5.82 -16.60 -0.35
N TYR A 301 -5.04 -15.98 0.53
CA TYR A 301 -5.51 -15.41 1.79
C TYR A 301 -6.66 -14.40 1.57
N LEU A 302 -6.48 -13.46 0.64
CA LEU A 302 -7.49 -12.45 0.31
C LEU A 302 -8.74 -13.06 -0.33
N ARG A 303 -8.63 -14.12 -1.12
CA ARG A 303 -9.79 -14.85 -1.66
C ARG A 303 -10.59 -15.55 -0.56
N ALA A 304 -9.93 -16.20 0.39
CA ALA A 304 -10.60 -16.78 1.56
C ALA A 304 -11.33 -15.71 2.37
N LYS A 305 -10.69 -14.55 2.62
CA LYS A 305 -11.32 -13.37 3.23
C LYS A 305 -12.49 -12.83 2.40
N CYS A 306 -12.39 -12.82 1.06
CA CYS A 306 -13.49 -12.41 0.18
C CYS A 306 -14.69 -13.37 0.28
N VAL A 307 -14.47 -14.69 0.33
CA VAL A 307 -15.53 -15.67 0.54
C VAL A 307 -16.24 -15.40 1.86
N ALA A 308 -15.49 -15.23 2.96
CA ALA A 308 -16.07 -14.90 4.27
C ALA A 308 -16.93 -13.61 4.21
N ALA A 309 -16.40 -12.53 3.64
CA ALA A 309 -17.11 -11.26 3.53
C ALA A 309 -18.39 -11.37 2.66
N ARG A 310 -18.31 -12.05 1.51
CA ARG A 310 -19.46 -12.25 0.61
C ARG A 310 -20.51 -13.17 1.20
N VAL A 311 -20.11 -14.19 1.94
CA VAL A 311 -21.06 -15.09 2.63
C VAL A 311 -21.84 -14.31 3.68
N LEU A 312 -21.18 -13.50 4.50
CA LEU A 312 -21.87 -12.64 5.47
C LEU A 312 -22.80 -11.64 4.79
N GLU A 313 -22.33 -10.93 3.76
CA GLU A 313 -23.15 -9.99 2.99
C GLU A 313 -24.38 -10.69 2.38
N SER A 314 -24.21 -11.89 1.81
CA SER A 314 -25.31 -12.67 1.23
C SER A 314 -26.36 -13.02 2.29
N LEU A 315 -25.94 -13.49 3.47
CA LEU A 315 -26.85 -13.82 4.57
C LEU A 315 -27.55 -12.57 5.13
N ALA A 316 -26.85 -11.42 5.20
CA ALA A 316 -27.45 -10.16 5.60
C ALA A 316 -28.55 -9.71 4.62
N CYS A 317 -28.23 -9.70 3.32
CA CYS A 317 -29.19 -9.37 2.26
C CYS A 317 -30.44 -10.26 2.32
N LEU A 318 -30.28 -11.58 2.46
CA LEU A 318 -31.39 -12.53 2.57
C LEU A 318 -32.26 -12.33 3.82
N THR A 319 -31.69 -11.77 4.89
CA THR A 319 -32.39 -11.63 6.19
C THR A 319 -32.82 -10.19 6.48
N GLY A 320 -32.50 -9.26 5.58
CA GLY A 320 -33.18 -8.00 5.38
C GLY A 320 -32.24 -6.81 5.22
N GLY A 321 -31.31 -6.92 4.26
CA GLY A 321 -30.47 -5.83 3.77
C GLY A 321 -29.08 -5.76 4.41
N ASP A 322 -28.26 -4.87 3.84
CA ASP A 322 -26.92 -4.55 4.34
C ASP A 322 -26.96 -4.07 5.81
N ALA A 323 -25.88 -4.30 6.53
CA ALA A 323 -25.78 -4.06 7.97
C ALA A 323 -24.33 -3.81 8.40
N PRO A 324 -24.11 -3.19 9.58
CA PRO A 324 -22.79 -3.11 10.19
C PRO A 324 -22.16 -4.49 10.38
N VAL A 325 -20.85 -4.60 10.14
CA VAL A 325 -20.11 -5.86 10.31
C VAL A 325 -20.27 -6.43 11.73
N SER A 326 -20.25 -5.55 12.74
CA SER A 326 -20.38 -5.95 14.14
C SER A 326 -21.70 -6.63 14.48
N LEU A 327 -22.78 -6.37 13.73
CA LEU A 327 -24.06 -7.07 13.92
C LEU A 327 -23.97 -8.58 13.62
N PHE A 328 -23.04 -8.98 12.74
CA PHE A 328 -22.87 -10.35 12.29
C PHE A 328 -21.65 -11.05 12.90
N MET A 329 -20.60 -10.29 13.22
CA MET A 329 -19.34 -10.84 13.72
C MET A 329 -19.10 -10.60 15.21
N GLY A 330 -19.81 -9.64 15.83
CA GLY A 330 -19.48 -9.11 17.15
C GLY A 330 -18.58 -7.87 17.06
N ASP A 331 -18.39 -7.18 18.18
CA ASP A 331 -17.53 -6.01 18.25
C ASP A 331 -16.04 -6.41 18.28
N LEU A 332 -15.17 -5.48 17.86
CA LEU A 332 -13.73 -5.65 18.01
C LEU A 332 -13.35 -5.59 19.50
N PRO A 333 -12.32 -6.34 19.94
CA PRO A 333 -11.86 -6.32 21.32
C PRO A 333 -11.49 -4.90 21.76
N ASP A 334 -12.07 -4.44 22.87
CA ASP A 334 -11.65 -3.23 23.58
C ASP A 334 -11.20 -3.63 25.00
N ALA A 335 -10.19 -2.94 25.54
CA ALA A 335 -9.63 -3.17 26.87
C ALA A 335 -10.67 -3.05 28.01
N LYS A 336 -11.89 -2.58 27.70
CA LYS A 336 -12.97 -2.28 28.65
C LYS A 336 -14.18 -3.22 28.56
N SER A 337 -14.28 -4.07 27.54
CA SER A 337 -15.43 -4.96 27.40
C SER A 337 -15.09 -6.25 26.65
N ASP A 338 -15.49 -7.38 27.24
CA ASP A 338 -15.44 -8.68 26.60
C ASP A 338 -16.80 -8.93 25.92
N THR A 339 -16.84 -8.80 24.59
CA THR A 339 -18.04 -8.98 23.78
C THR A 339 -18.02 -10.33 23.10
N LEU A 340 -19.19 -10.99 23.05
CA LEU A 340 -19.35 -12.24 22.30
C LEU A 340 -19.07 -12.02 20.81
N ARG A 341 -18.34 -12.95 20.20
CA ARG A 341 -17.99 -12.93 18.78
C ARG A 341 -18.46 -14.20 18.10
N ILE A 342 -18.57 -14.14 16.76
CA ILE A 342 -19.07 -15.27 15.98
C ILE A 342 -18.20 -16.53 16.16
N GLU A 343 -16.89 -16.38 16.32
CA GLU A 343 -15.97 -17.49 16.53
C GLU A 343 -16.19 -18.27 17.81
N ASP A 344 -16.78 -17.64 18.84
CA ASP A 344 -17.13 -18.31 20.10
C ASP A 344 -18.23 -19.37 19.92
N PHE A 345 -18.91 -19.35 18.78
CA PHE A 345 -20.01 -20.24 18.43
C PHE A 345 -19.68 -21.22 17.30
N PHE A 346 -18.48 -21.18 16.73
CA PHE A 346 -18.11 -22.18 15.71
C PHE A 346 -17.86 -23.54 16.34
N PRO A 347 -18.53 -24.60 15.89
CA PRO A 347 -18.07 -25.95 16.17
C PRO A 347 -16.81 -26.24 15.36
N PRO A 348 -16.04 -27.28 15.72
CA PRO A 348 -15.02 -27.83 14.82
C PRO A 348 -15.63 -28.12 13.43
N PRO A 349 -14.93 -27.83 12.33
CA PRO A 349 -15.41 -28.14 10.99
C PRO A 349 -15.77 -29.63 10.88
N THR A 350 -16.96 -29.93 10.34
CA THR A 350 -17.38 -31.32 10.13
C THR A 350 -16.80 -31.92 8.86
N ARG A 351 -16.33 -31.05 7.95
CA ARG A 351 -15.64 -31.38 6.72
C ARG A 351 -14.26 -30.74 6.76
N HIS A 352 -13.25 -31.50 6.35
CA HIS A 352 -11.89 -31.02 6.16
C HIS A 352 -11.51 -31.25 4.71
N ALA A 353 -11.09 -30.19 4.04
CA ALA A 353 -10.59 -30.27 2.68
C ALA A 353 -9.20 -30.93 2.65
N THR A 354 -8.87 -31.55 1.52
CA THR A 354 -7.58 -32.24 1.33
C THR A 354 -6.54 -31.36 0.62
N ASP A 355 -6.97 -30.26 0.02
CA ASP A 355 -6.17 -29.31 -0.75
C ASP A 355 -6.03 -27.97 0.00
N ILE A 356 -5.55 -28.04 1.24
CA ILE A 356 -5.28 -26.86 2.06
C ILE A 356 -3.82 -26.45 1.88
N ASP A 357 -3.59 -25.17 1.59
CA ASP A 357 -2.27 -24.55 1.74
C ASP A 357 -2.05 -24.21 3.22
N ASP A 358 -1.16 -24.95 3.88
CA ASP A 358 -0.87 -24.84 5.32
C ASP A 358 -0.45 -23.42 5.74
N GLU A 359 0.27 -22.72 4.86
CA GLU A 359 0.73 -21.37 5.14
C GLU A 359 -0.44 -20.38 5.12
N VAL A 360 -1.32 -20.49 4.11
CA VAL A 360 -2.55 -19.69 4.03
C VAL A 360 -3.46 -19.97 5.23
N TYR A 361 -3.66 -21.24 5.59
CA TYR A 361 -4.47 -21.60 6.75
C TYR A 361 -3.88 -21.04 8.04
N SER A 362 -2.56 -21.15 8.23
CA SER A 362 -1.87 -20.61 9.41
C SER A 362 -2.06 -19.10 9.54
N LEU A 363 -1.97 -18.36 8.43
CA LEU A 363 -2.21 -16.92 8.39
C LEU A 363 -3.66 -16.56 8.72
N LEU A 364 -4.64 -17.36 8.29
CA LEU A 364 -6.04 -17.16 8.61
C LEU A 364 -6.35 -17.48 10.07
N ALA A 365 -5.80 -18.56 10.62
CA ALA A 365 -6.10 -19.05 11.96
C ALA A 365 -5.35 -18.29 13.06
N TYR A 366 -4.05 -18.09 12.89
CA TYR A 366 -3.16 -17.51 13.91
C TYR A 366 -2.87 -16.02 13.67
N GLY A 367 -3.00 -15.57 12.42
CA GLY A 367 -3.00 -14.16 12.06
C GLY A 367 -1.70 -13.63 11.48
N ARG A 368 -1.76 -12.35 11.08
CA ARG A 368 -0.64 -11.53 10.62
C ARG A 368 0.28 -11.13 11.78
N ALA A 369 1.40 -10.49 11.44
CA ALA A 369 2.37 -10.01 12.42
C ALA A 369 1.77 -8.99 13.42
N SER A 370 0.87 -8.13 12.96
CA SER A 370 0.27 -7.06 13.78
C SER A 370 -1.27 -7.05 13.72
N GLU A 371 -1.87 -6.40 14.72
CA GLU A 371 -3.29 -6.02 14.70
C GLU A 371 -3.48 -4.68 13.99
N THR A 372 -4.64 -4.48 13.37
CA THR A 372 -5.02 -3.18 12.82
C THR A 372 -6.25 -2.64 13.55
N SER A 373 -6.47 -1.33 13.51
CA SER A 373 -7.56 -0.69 14.27
C SER A 373 -8.97 -1.09 13.83
N PHE A 374 -9.13 -1.71 12.66
CA PHE A 374 -10.40 -2.05 12.04
C PHE A 374 -10.62 -3.55 11.84
N ASP A 375 -9.64 -4.41 12.16
CA ASP A 375 -9.76 -5.86 11.94
C ASP A 375 -8.85 -6.62 12.91
N LEU A 376 -9.24 -7.87 13.21
CA LEU A 376 -8.38 -8.77 13.97
C LEU A 376 -7.16 -9.18 13.13
N ARG A 377 -6.05 -9.51 13.80
CA ARG A 377 -4.85 -10.04 13.11
C ARG A 377 -5.13 -11.38 12.42
N ASN A 378 -6.00 -12.20 13.01
CA ASN A 378 -6.49 -13.44 12.43
C ASN A 378 -7.88 -13.27 11.80
N ALA A 379 -8.34 -14.28 11.08
CA ALA A 379 -9.61 -14.26 10.38
C ALA A 379 -10.40 -15.55 10.65
N PRO A 380 -10.96 -15.73 11.87
CA PRO A 380 -11.55 -17.00 12.31
C PRO A 380 -12.62 -17.56 11.36
N LEU A 381 -13.52 -16.71 10.86
CA LEU A 381 -14.54 -17.12 9.89
C LEU A 381 -13.92 -17.58 8.56
N ALA A 382 -12.90 -16.87 8.07
CA ALA A 382 -12.23 -17.24 6.84
C ALA A 382 -11.39 -18.52 7.03
N ALA A 383 -10.77 -18.72 8.19
CA ALA A 383 -10.09 -19.97 8.55
C ALA A 383 -11.07 -21.15 8.56
N TYR A 384 -12.21 -21.00 9.22
CA TYR A 384 -13.27 -22.03 9.29
C TYR A 384 -13.75 -22.44 7.88
N LEU A 385 -14.06 -21.45 7.03
CA LEU A 385 -14.52 -21.71 5.67
C LEU A 385 -13.42 -22.34 4.81
N TYR A 386 -12.19 -21.84 4.92
CA TYR A 386 -11.06 -22.35 4.16
C TYR A 386 -10.68 -23.78 4.54
N GLU A 387 -10.76 -24.14 5.83
CA GLU A 387 -10.55 -25.51 6.30
C GLU A 387 -11.59 -26.49 5.74
N ALA A 388 -12.84 -26.04 5.63
CA ALA A 388 -13.93 -26.88 5.11
C ALA A 388 -13.93 -27.00 3.58
N LEU A 389 -13.50 -25.96 2.87
CA LEU A 389 -13.58 -25.87 1.41
C LEU A 389 -12.27 -26.24 0.70
N GLY A 390 -11.11 -25.86 1.26
CA GLY A 390 -9.82 -25.97 0.58
C GLY A 390 -9.63 -24.93 -0.52
N ASP A 391 -8.47 -24.94 -1.18
CA ASP A 391 -8.11 -23.99 -2.23
C ASP A 391 -9.15 -23.98 -3.36
N ARG A 392 -9.47 -25.16 -3.90
CA ARG A 392 -10.31 -25.27 -5.10
C ARG A 392 -11.75 -24.83 -4.85
N ASP A 393 -12.40 -25.33 -3.79
CA ASP A 393 -13.79 -24.99 -3.55
C ASP A 393 -13.94 -23.56 -3.01
N THR A 394 -12.89 -22.97 -2.42
CA THR A 394 -12.85 -21.53 -2.10
C THR A 394 -12.96 -20.68 -3.37
N ASP A 395 -12.16 -20.98 -4.40
CA ASP A 395 -12.20 -20.26 -5.68
C ASP A 395 -13.56 -20.44 -6.40
N LEU A 396 -14.10 -21.66 -6.42
CA LEU A 396 -15.43 -21.95 -7.00
C LEU A 396 -16.56 -21.22 -6.26
N THR A 397 -16.49 -21.21 -4.93
CA THR A 397 -17.45 -20.49 -4.08
C THR A 397 -17.40 -19.00 -4.34
N LEU A 398 -16.20 -18.41 -4.38
CA LEU A 398 -16.02 -16.99 -4.67
C LEU A 398 -16.55 -16.62 -6.06
N ALA A 399 -16.27 -17.44 -7.08
CA ALA A 399 -16.78 -17.22 -8.43
C ALA A 399 -18.32 -17.28 -8.47
N GLY A 400 -18.94 -18.24 -7.78
CA GLY A 400 -20.39 -18.34 -7.68
C GLY A 400 -21.01 -17.12 -7.01
N LEU A 401 -20.44 -16.67 -5.90
CA LEU A 401 -20.90 -15.48 -5.18
C LEU A 401 -20.74 -14.21 -6.04
N ARG A 402 -19.64 -14.07 -6.80
CA ARG A 402 -19.42 -12.95 -7.74
C ARG A 402 -20.41 -12.97 -8.90
N ALA A 403 -20.87 -14.15 -9.32
CA ALA A 403 -21.91 -14.32 -10.32
C ALA A 403 -23.33 -14.05 -9.78
N GLY A 404 -23.48 -13.64 -8.51
CA GLY A 404 -24.76 -13.29 -7.91
C GLY A 404 -25.49 -14.45 -7.24
N ARG A 405 -24.87 -15.64 -7.15
CA ARG A 405 -25.41 -16.74 -6.33
C ARG A 405 -25.29 -16.37 -4.85
N THR A 406 -26.21 -16.89 -4.07
CA THR A 406 -26.30 -16.69 -2.62
C THR A 406 -25.50 -17.72 -1.86
N ALA A 407 -25.17 -17.44 -0.59
CA ALA A 407 -24.46 -18.36 0.28
C ALA A 407 -25.12 -19.76 0.36
N PRO A 408 -26.45 -19.90 0.51
CA PRO A 408 -27.09 -21.21 0.49
C PRO A 408 -26.98 -21.98 -0.83
N GLU A 409 -26.79 -21.28 -1.95
CA GLU A 409 -26.65 -21.93 -3.26
C GLU A 409 -25.24 -22.43 -3.52
N VAL A 410 -24.21 -21.84 -2.89
CA VAL A 410 -22.80 -22.17 -3.17
C VAL A 410 -22.13 -22.98 -2.07
N LEU A 411 -22.58 -22.87 -0.82
CA LEU A 411 -22.00 -23.58 0.31
C LEU A 411 -22.66 -24.95 0.52
N PRO A 412 -21.89 -26.01 0.81
CA PRO A 412 -22.44 -27.28 1.28
C PRO A 412 -23.27 -27.07 2.55
N ARG A 413 -24.39 -27.79 2.69
CA ARG A 413 -25.28 -27.67 3.87
C ARG A 413 -24.57 -27.94 5.19
N GLU A 414 -23.61 -28.86 5.19
CA GLU A 414 -22.75 -29.21 6.34
C GLU A 414 -21.85 -28.05 6.81
N VAL A 415 -21.48 -27.12 5.91
CA VAL A 415 -20.71 -25.90 6.23
C VAL A 415 -21.66 -24.74 6.55
N LEU A 416 -22.74 -24.61 5.78
CA LEU A 416 -23.71 -23.52 5.93
C LEU A 416 -24.47 -23.58 7.27
N ALA A 417 -24.91 -24.77 7.69
CA ALA A 417 -25.76 -24.90 8.88
C ALA A 417 -25.07 -24.45 10.18
N PRO A 418 -23.83 -24.90 10.50
CA PRO A 418 -23.09 -24.39 11.64
C PRO A 418 -22.84 -22.88 11.57
N LEU A 419 -22.48 -22.38 10.38
CA LEU A 419 -22.24 -20.95 10.16
C LEU A 419 -23.49 -20.11 10.45
N VAL A 420 -24.63 -20.50 9.90
CA VAL A 420 -25.90 -19.79 10.13
C VAL A 420 -26.31 -19.84 11.60
N GLN A 421 -26.06 -20.95 12.29
CA GLN A 421 -26.33 -21.08 13.73
C GLN A 421 -25.43 -20.13 14.55
N ALA A 422 -24.13 -20.05 14.24
CA ALA A 422 -23.19 -19.14 14.89
C ALA A 422 -23.60 -17.67 14.69
N ILE A 423 -23.88 -17.27 13.44
CA ILE A 423 -24.37 -15.91 13.13
C ILE A 423 -25.67 -15.63 13.86
N ALA A 424 -26.60 -16.58 13.91
CA ALA A 424 -27.89 -16.41 14.59
C ALA A 424 -27.78 -16.29 16.13
N ALA A 425 -26.62 -16.65 16.72
CA ALA A 425 -26.33 -16.41 18.13
C ALA A 425 -25.93 -14.94 18.40
N ILE A 426 -25.22 -14.32 17.46
CA ILE A 426 -24.80 -12.90 17.52
C ILE A 426 -25.90 -11.97 17.01
N ALA A 427 -26.39 -12.19 15.79
CA ALA A 427 -27.36 -11.35 15.09
C ALA A 427 -28.80 -11.64 15.58
N SER A 428 -29.08 -11.37 16.86
CA SER A 428 -30.35 -11.68 17.53
C SER A 428 -31.59 -11.14 16.80
N THR A 429 -31.48 -9.95 16.19
CA THR A 429 -32.54 -9.31 15.40
C THR A 429 -32.81 -9.99 14.05
N ARG A 430 -31.84 -10.77 13.53
CA ARG A 430 -31.95 -11.52 12.26
C ARG A 430 -32.17 -13.02 12.47
N ARG A 431 -32.00 -13.53 13.70
CA ARG A 431 -32.04 -14.95 14.09
C ARG A 431 -33.16 -15.76 13.42
N LYS A 432 -34.43 -15.34 13.52
CA LYS A 432 -35.56 -16.11 12.97
C LYS A 432 -35.43 -16.30 11.45
N ARG A 433 -35.01 -15.26 10.73
CA ARG A 433 -34.84 -15.30 9.28
C ARG A 433 -33.60 -16.08 8.87
N LEU A 434 -32.51 -15.95 9.63
CA LEU A 434 -31.29 -16.76 9.44
C LEU A 434 -31.59 -18.25 9.56
N LEU A 435 -32.24 -18.67 10.64
CA LEU A 435 -32.58 -20.09 10.86
C LEU A 435 -33.57 -20.63 9.82
N ALA A 436 -34.44 -19.77 9.25
CA ALA A 436 -35.34 -20.16 8.17
C ALA A 436 -34.61 -20.49 6.86
N LEU A 437 -33.34 -20.07 6.68
CA LEU A 437 -32.52 -20.46 5.52
C LEU A 437 -32.05 -21.93 5.57
N LEU A 438 -32.21 -22.60 6.73
CA LEU A 438 -31.82 -23.99 6.92
C LEU A 438 -33.00 -24.97 6.81
N ALA A 439 -34.23 -24.46 6.76
CA ALA A 439 -35.45 -25.23 6.55
C ALA A 439 -35.59 -25.54 5.06
#